data_AF-A0A2V8H213-F1
#
_entry.id   AF-A0A2V8H213-F1
#
_cell.length_a   1.000
_cell.length_b   1.000
_cell.length_c   1.000
_cell.angle_alpha   90.00
_cell.angle_beta   90.00
_cell.angle_gamma   90.00
#
_symmetry.space_group_name_H-M   'P 1'
#
loop_
_entity.id
_entity.type
_entity.pdbx_description
1 polymer ?
#
loop_
_entity_poly.entity_id
_entity_poly.type
_entity_poly.pdbx_seq_one_letter_code
_entity_poly.pdbx_strand_id
1 'polypeptide(L)'
;MLYQENPSEAALIGTLDLNDDIGWQEYRGLKMSVQRRSTGGLSMNANYTLSRCMGTKTPNTFSQIASGYTNPNDPEFDKGYCDQDHRHLASVTMSAESPAVGAGALGALASHWRGSGIVTIQSGTRIDIITGRDNALNGQRNQRVNLVSDDVYAHPRTLNQYFNPAAFSQPAPGTYGNLMRNALVGPHYWNVDLAVSRQLSFVSMHNLLNSGTFGRTTTQAGAPRIIQLGVKYGF
;
A
#
# COMPACT_ATOMS: atom_id res chain seq x y z
N MET A 1 5.45 -18.84 35.02
CA MET A 1 3.98 -18.66 34.88
C MET A 1 3.29 -19.48 35.95
N LEU A 2 2.39 -18.89 36.75
CA LEU A 2 1.68 -19.53 37.87
C LEU A 2 0.93 -20.83 37.52
N TYR A 3 0.52 -21.02 36.26
CA TYR A 3 -0.05 -22.28 35.76
C TYR A 3 0.88 -23.50 35.97
N GLN A 4 2.20 -23.30 35.94
CA GLN A 4 3.17 -24.37 36.19
C GLN A 4 3.36 -24.65 37.70
N GLU A 5 2.93 -23.74 38.57
CA GLU A 5 3.08 -23.86 40.03
C GLU A 5 1.78 -24.35 40.71
N ASN A 6 0.60 -23.87 40.31
CA ASN A 6 -0.69 -24.32 40.85
C ASN A 6 -1.81 -24.29 39.77
N PRO A 7 -2.04 -25.41 39.05
CA PRO A 7 -3.01 -25.48 37.95
C PRO A 7 -4.47 -25.24 38.39
N SER A 8 -4.84 -25.65 39.61
CA SER A 8 -6.20 -25.51 40.14
C SER A 8 -6.59 -24.06 40.43
N GLU A 9 -5.68 -23.27 40.97
CA GLU A 9 -5.92 -21.84 41.23
C GLU A 9 -5.70 -21.00 39.98
N ALA A 10 -4.76 -21.38 39.11
CA ALA A 10 -4.53 -20.69 37.85
C ALA A 10 -5.77 -20.70 36.93
N ALA A 11 -6.61 -21.73 37.02
CA ALA A 11 -7.89 -21.81 36.29
C ALA A 11 -8.93 -20.75 36.74
N LEU A 12 -8.74 -20.13 37.92
CA LEU A 12 -9.62 -19.08 38.45
C LEU A 12 -9.13 -17.66 38.07
N ILE A 13 -7.95 -17.54 37.45
CA ILE A 13 -7.34 -16.26 37.09
C ILE A 13 -7.60 -15.99 35.59
N GLY A 14 -8.12 -14.79 35.28
CA GLY A 14 -8.32 -14.32 33.91
C GLY A 14 -7.01 -14.02 33.18
N THR A 15 -7.09 -13.55 31.94
CA THR A 15 -5.89 -13.13 31.20
C THR A 15 -5.20 -11.97 31.91
N LEU A 16 -3.88 -12.11 32.15
CA LEU A 16 -3.04 -11.07 32.73
C LEU A 16 -2.09 -10.55 31.66
N ASP A 17 -2.19 -9.25 31.34
CA ASP A 17 -1.33 -8.61 30.36
C ASP A 17 -0.25 -7.77 31.03
N LEU A 18 0.96 -7.85 30.49
CA LEU A 18 2.05 -6.92 30.77
C LEU A 18 2.18 -5.95 29.60
N ASN A 19 2.15 -4.65 29.90
CA ASN A 19 2.41 -3.60 28.92
C ASN A 19 3.79 -3.01 29.19
N ASP A 20 4.59 -2.91 28.13
CA ASP A 20 5.97 -2.43 28.21
C ASP A 20 6.33 -1.68 26.91
N ASP A 21 7.31 -0.76 26.98
CA ASP A 21 7.69 0.14 25.87
C ASP A 21 8.86 -0.38 25.01
N ILE A 22 9.09 -1.69 25.07
CA ILE A 22 10.16 -2.43 24.38
C ILE A 22 10.04 -2.50 22.84
N GLY A 23 8.94 -2.01 22.28
CA GLY A 23 8.70 -2.06 20.83
C GLY A 23 9.50 -1.00 20.06
N TRP A 24 9.97 -1.35 18.87
CA TRP A 24 10.71 -0.41 18.02
C TRP A 24 10.34 -0.56 16.55
N GLN A 25 10.51 0.54 15.80
CA GLN A 25 10.47 0.56 14.35
C GLN A 25 11.57 1.45 13.80
N GLU A 26 12.26 0.97 12.77
CA GLU A 26 13.33 1.67 12.08
C GLU A 26 12.98 1.82 10.60
N TYR A 27 12.88 3.07 10.16
CA TYR A 27 12.68 3.42 8.76
C TYR A 27 13.97 3.97 8.16
N ARG A 28 14.42 3.37 7.05
CA ARG A 28 15.52 3.88 6.23
C ARG A 28 15.00 4.12 4.82
N GLY A 29 15.26 5.31 4.27
CA GLY A 29 14.75 5.67 2.96
C GLY A 29 15.67 6.59 2.17
N LEU A 30 15.61 6.45 0.86
CA LEU A 30 16.23 7.34 -0.12
C LEU A 30 15.11 7.93 -0.99
N LYS A 31 15.04 9.26 -1.05
CA LYS A 31 14.07 9.99 -1.85
C LYS A 31 14.78 10.73 -2.98
N MET A 32 14.30 10.53 -4.19
CA MET A 32 14.76 11.22 -5.40
C MET A 32 13.58 11.99 -5.98
N SER A 33 13.83 13.23 -6.40
CA SER A 33 12.83 14.07 -7.06
C SER A 33 13.44 14.72 -8.28
N VAL A 34 12.69 14.69 -9.39
CA VAL A 34 13.05 15.33 -10.65
C VAL A 34 11.90 16.23 -11.06
N GLN A 35 12.20 17.50 -11.28
CA GLN A 35 11.23 18.48 -11.73
C GLN A 35 11.71 19.17 -13.01
N ARG A 36 10.89 19.09 -14.05
CA ARG A 36 11.00 19.91 -15.25
C ARG A 36 9.86 20.91 -15.26
N ARG A 37 10.19 22.20 -15.10
CA ARG A 37 9.23 23.30 -15.29
C ARG A 37 8.85 23.39 -16.77
N SER A 38 7.68 23.96 -17.08
CA SER A 38 7.17 24.03 -18.45
C SER A 38 8.17 24.72 -19.38
N THR A 39 8.77 23.95 -20.29
CA THR A 39 9.66 24.45 -21.34
C THR A 39 9.16 23.91 -22.66
N GLY A 40 8.75 24.78 -23.59
CA GLY A 40 8.19 24.35 -24.88
C GLY A 40 6.90 23.54 -24.75
N GLY A 41 6.07 23.83 -23.74
CA GLY A 41 4.79 23.15 -23.50
C GLY A 41 4.88 21.84 -22.71
N LEU A 42 6.08 21.31 -22.42
CA LEU A 42 6.27 20.09 -21.62
C LEU A 42 6.66 20.41 -20.18
N SER A 43 5.93 19.84 -19.22
CA SER A 43 6.28 19.83 -17.79
C SER A 43 6.23 18.42 -17.22
N MET A 44 7.07 18.16 -16.22
CA MET A 44 7.18 16.87 -15.57
C MET A 44 7.56 17.04 -14.08
N ASN A 45 6.97 16.21 -13.24
CA ASN A 45 7.38 15.99 -11.86
C ASN A 45 7.44 14.49 -11.59
N ALA A 46 8.58 13.98 -11.15
CA ALA A 46 8.76 12.58 -10.82
C ALA A 46 9.36 12.46 -9.42
N ASN A 47 8.76 11.63 -8.59
CA ASN A 47 9.25 11.31 -7.26
C ASN A 47 9.42 9.80 -7.13
N TYR A 48 10.55 9.39 -6.57
CA TYR A 48 10.86 8.01 -6.29
C TYR A 48 11.38 7.87 -4.87
N THR A 49 10.82 6.92 -4.13
CA THR A 49 11.25 6.57 -2.77
C THR A 49 11.62 5.09 -2.75
N LEU A 50 12.88 4.82 -2.40
CA LEU A 50 13.34 3.50 -2.00
C LEU A 50 13.34 3.47 -0.47
N SER A 51 12.53 2.60 0.14
CA SER A 51 12.44 2.56 1.61
C SER A 51 12.43 1.16 2.19
N ARG A 52 12.86 1.06 3.44
CA ARG A 52 12.75 -0.14 4.27
C ARG A 52 12.30 0.26 5.67
N CYS A 53 11.20 -0.31 6.13
CA CYS A 53 10.75 -0.26 7.51
C CYS A 53 10.84 -1.65 8.13
N MET A 54 11.54 -1.75 9.27
CA MET A 54 11.69 -2.97 10.05
C MET A 54 11.33 -2.68 11.50
N GLY A 55 10.81 -3.66 12.23
CA GLY A 55 10.54 -3.48 13.64
C GLY A 55 9.68 -4.59 14.20
N THR A 56 9.30 -4.43 15.47
CA THR A 56 8.34 -5.31 16.12
C THR A 56 6.91 -5.01 15.66
N LYS A 57 5.98 -5.88 16.06
CA LYS A 57 4.55 -5.70 15.77
C LYS A 57 4.04 -4.44 16.45
N THR A 58 3.40 -3.56 15.69
CA THR A 58 2.67 -2.41 16.24
C THR A 58 1.26 -2.83 16.61
N PRO A 59 0.85 -2.74 17.88
CA PRO A 59 -0.55 -2.90 18.24
C PRO A 59 -1.36 -1.78 17.58
N ASN A 60 -2.29 -2.14 16.72
CA ASN A 60 -3.23 -1.22 16.06
C ASN A 60 -4.50 -1.00 16.89
N THR A 61 -4.67 -1.74 17.98
CA THR A 61 -5.72 -1.57 18.99
C THR A 61 -5.16 -1.90 20.38
N PHE A 62 -5.79 -1.36 21.42
CA PHE A 62 -5.51 -1.73 22.81
C PHE A 62 -6.28 -3.01 23.17
N SER A 63 -6.01 -4.10 22.44
CA SER A 63 -6.61 -5.41 22.72
C SER A 63 -5.92 -6.03 23.94
N GLN A 64 -6.71 -6.44 24.93
CA GLN A 64 -6.27 -6.93 26.25
C GLN A 64 -6.42 -8.47 26.39
N ILE A 65 -6.55 -9.18 25.26
CA ILE A 65 -6.71 -10.64 25.24
C ILE A 65 -5.98 -11.16 24.01
N ALA A 66 -5.07 -12.11 24.21
CA ALA A 66 -4.32 -12.77 23.12
C ALA A 66 -3.56 -11.78 22.21
N SER A 67 -3.24 -10.60 22.75
CA SER A 67 -2.66 -9.45 22.04
C SER A 67 -1.32 -9.13 22.70
N GLY A 68 -0.24 -9.24 21.92
CA GLY A 68 1.11 -9.10 22.43
C GLY A 68 2.12 -9.81 21.52
N TYR A 69 3.35 -9.91 22.01
CA TYR A 69 4.42 -10.64 21.36
C TYR A 69 4.11 -12.13 21.31
N THR A 70 4.28 -12.75 20.14
CA THR A 70 4.07 -14.18 19.92
C THR A 70 4.89 -15.01 20.91
N ASN A 71 6.11 -14.59 21.22
CA ASN A 71 6.90 -15.13 22.32
C ASN A 71 7.12 -14.02 23.36
N PRO A 72 6.40 -14.02 24.49
CA PRO A 72 6.57 -12.99 25.52
C PRO A 72 7.96 -12.93 26.14
N ASN A 73 8.70 -14.05 26.12
CA ASN A 73 10.08 -14.11 26.65
C ASN A 73 11.13 -13.61 25.63
N ASP A 74 10.75 -13.49 24.36
CA ASP A 74 11.61 -12.98 23.28
C ASP A 74 10.80 -12.09 22.33
N PRO A 75 10.64 -10.80 22.67
CA PRO A 75 9.92 -9.82 21.85
C PRO A 75 10.55 -9.61 20.46
N GLU A 76 11.86 -9.79 20.32
CA GLU A 76 12.57 -9.72 19.04
C GLU A 76 12.15 -10.83 18.07
N PHE A 77 11.55 -11.90 18.59
CA PHE A 77 10.88 -12.88 17.75
C PHE A 77 9.89 -12.17 16.80
N ASP A 78 9.18 -11.12 17.24
CA ASP A 78 8.26 -10.35 16.39
C ASP A 78 8.85 -9.31 15.45
N LYS A 79 10.17 -9.32 15.32
CA LYS A 79 10.86 -8.54 14.30
C LYS A 79 10.45 -8.98 12.90
N GLY A 80 10.04 -8.00 12.11
CA GLY A 80 9.57 -8.18 10.75
C GLY A 80 9.68 -6.90 9.93
N TYR A 81 9.24 -6.98 8.68
CA TYR A 81 8.93 -5.75 7.94
C TYR A 81 7.70 -5.08 8.57
N CYS A 82 7.67 -3.74 8.60
CA CYS A 82 6.47 -3.02 9.05
C CYS A 82 5.31 -3.25 8.07
N ASP A 83 4.07 -3.10 8.53
CA ASP A 83 2.87 -3.29 7.68
C ASP A 83 2.80 -2.24 6.56
N GLN A 84 3.36 -1.07 6.80
CA GLN A 84 3.46 0.06 5.87
C GLN A 84 4.72 0.00 4.99
N ASP A 85 5.53 -1.06 5.09
CA ASP A 85 6.76 -1.19 4.28
C ASP A 85 6.39 -1.38 2.81
N HIS A 86 6.66 -0.35 2.02
CA HIS A 86 6.74 -0.45 0.58
C HIS A 86 8.16 -0.18 0.14
N ARG A 87 8.76 -1.15 -0.55
CA ARG A 87 10.17 -1.05 -0.96
C ARG A 87 10.38 0.05 -1.98
N HIS A 88 9.56 0.08 -3.02
CA HIS A 88 9.63 1.06 -4.09
C HIS A 88 8.29 1.80 -4.17
N LEU A 89 8.34 3.13 -4.14
CA LEU A 89 7.22 4.02 -4.49
C LEU A 89 7.68 4.98 -5.58
N ALA A 90 7.00 5.00 -6.71
CA ALA A 90 7.23 5.95 -7.79
C ALA A 90 5.92 6.65 -8.16
N SER A 91 5.99 7.97 -8.31
CA SER A 91 4.88 8.78 -8.84
C SER A 91 5.44 9.74 -9.88
N VAL A 92 4.89 9.69 -11.08
CA VAL A 92 5.30 10.52 -12.22
C VAL A 92 4.08 11.24 -12.76
N THR A 93 4.15 12.56 -12.77
CA THR A 93 3.16 13.44 -13.38
C THR A 93 3.80 14.14 -14.56
N MET A 94 3.16 14.06 -15.73
CA MET A 94 3.60 14.72 -16.95
C MET A 94 2.43 15.51 -17.54
N SER A 95 2.72 16.67 -18.09
CA SER A 95 1.76 17.37 -18.94
C SER A 95 2.45 18.03 -20.13
N ALA A 96 1.76 17.98 -21.26
CA ALA A 96 2.21 18.55 -22.52
C ALA A 96 1.09 19.39 -23.13
N GLU A 97 1.46 20.54 -23.68
CA GLU A 97 0.58 21.42 -24.45
C GLU A 97 1.04 21.51 -25.91
N SER A 98 0.11 21.36 -26.84
CA SER A 98 0.37 21.50 -28.26
C SER A 98 0.59 22.98 -28.61
N PRO A 99 1.54 23.29 -29.50
CA PRO A 99 1.70 24.65 -30.01
C PRO A 99 0.47 25.10 -30.82
N ALA A 100 0.38 26.40 -31.09
CA ALA A 100 -0.60 26.93 -32.03
C ALA A 100 -0.23 26.52 -33.46
N VAL A 101 -1.19 26.02 -34.23
CA VAL A 101 -1.00 25.49 -35.59
C VAL A 101 -1.70 26.39 -36.60
N GLY A 102 -1.00 27.38 -37.16
CA GLY A 102 -1.52 28.20 -38.26
C GLY A 102 -2.77 29.03 -37.93
N ALA A 103 -3.40 29.60 -38.97
CA ALA A 103 -4.59 30.44 -38.86
C ALA A 103 -5.84 29.78 -39.47
N GLY A 104 -7.02 30.31 -39.17
CA GLY A 104 -8.31 29.84 -39.70
C GLY A 104 -8.92 28.69 -38.90
N ALA A 105 -10.02 28.10 -39.43
CA ALA A 105 -10.80 27.07 -38.74
C ALA A 105 -9.97 25.83 -38.38
N LEU A 106 -9.01 25.44 -39.24
CA LEU A 106 -8.12 24.32 -38.99
C LEU A 106 -7.17 24.61 -37.81
N GLY A 107 -6.61 25.82 -37.76
CA GLY A 107 -5.75 26.23 -36.66
C GLY A 107 -6.49 26.43 -35.36
N ALA A 108 -7.73 26.92 -35.42
CA ALA A 108 -8.62 26.93 -34.27
C ALA A 108 -8.80 25.52 -33.73
N LEU A 109 -9.11 24.53 -34.58
CA LEU A 109 -9.36 23.12 -34.23
C LEU A 109 -8.13 22.35 -33.71
N ALA A 110 -6.95 22.62 -34.26
CA ALA A 110 -5.74 21.86 -34.00
C ALA A 110 -4.85 22.43 -32.86
N SER A 111 -5.13 23.63 -32.36
CA SER A 111 -4.29 24.30 -31.35
C SER A 111 -4.75 24.07 -29.91
N HIS A 112 -3.83 24.28 -28.95
CA HIS A 112 -4.08 24.32 -27.50
C HIS A 112 -4.66 23.05 -26.89
N TRP A 113 -4.27 21.88 -27.41
CA TRP A 113 -4.51 20.60 -26.75
C TRP A 113 -3.55 20.44 -25.59
N ARG A 114 -4.08 20.13 -24.41
CA ARG A 114 -3.31 19.84 -23.20
C ARG A 114 -3.58 18.40 -22.79
N GLY A 115 -2.55 17.57 -22.88
CA GLY A 115 -2.55 16.21 -22.34
C GLY A 115 -1.83 16.19 -20.99
N SER A 116 -2.36 15.48 -20.02
CA SER A 116 -1.66 15.18 -18.78
C SER A 116 -1.83 13.72 -18.39
N GLY A 117 -0.81 13.18 -17.74
CA GLY A 117 -0.82 11.82 -17.23
C GLY A 117 -0.19 11.74 -15.86
N ILE A 118 -0.71 10.85 -15.03
CA ILE A 118 -0.15 10.49 -13.74
C ILE A 118 0.06 8.98 -13.74
N VAL A 119 1.26 8.54 -13.37
CA VAL A 119 1.60 7.13 -13.20
C VAL A 119 2.05 6.93 -11.77
N THR A 120 1.40 6.01 -11.06
CA THR A 120 1.79 5.60 -9.72
C THR A 120 2.18 4.12 -9.76
N ILE A 121 3.36 3.78 -9.24
CA ILE A 121 3.87 2.42 -9.15
C ILE A 121 4.35 2.19 -7.73
N GLN A 122 3.92 1.09 -7.11
CA GLN A 122 4.38 0.70 -5.79
C GLN A 122 4.65 -0.80 -5.70
N SER A 123 5.66 -1.16 -4.93
CA SER A 123 5.88 -2.55 -4.51
C SER A 123 4.66 -3.10 -3.79
N GLY A 124 4.47 -4.42 -3.91
CA GLY A 124 3.42 -5.11 -3.19
C GLY A 124 3.52 -4.91 -1.68
N THR A 125 2.39 -5.01 -1.01
CA THR A 125 2.30 -4.97 0.45
C THR A 125 3.00 -6.18 1.04
N ARG A 126 3.55 -6.03 2.25
CA ARG A 126 4.04 -7.17 3.01
C ARG A 126 2.88 -8.06 3.43
N ILE A 127 3.09 -9.37 3.40
CA ILE A 127 2.09 -10.37 3.75
C ILE A 127 2.67 -11.30 4.81
N ASP A 128 1.85 -11.58 5.82
CA ASP A 128 2.12 -12.58 6.84
C ASP A 128 1.32 -13.85 6.55
N ILE A 129 1.97 -15.00 6.67
CA ILE A 129 1.29 -16.31 6.60
C ILE A 129 1.21 -16.86 8.01
N ILE A 130 -0.02 -17.00 8.47
CA ILE A 130 -0.34 -17.38 9.84
C ILE A 130 -1.02 -18.76 9.86
N THR A 131 -0.84 -19.45 10.98
CA THR A 131 -1.35 -20.80 11.22
C THR A 131 -2.86 -20.86 11.45
N GLY A 132 -3.47 -19.73 11.85
CA GLY A 132 -4.87 -19.66 12.29
C GLY A 132 -5.14 -20.36 13.63
N ARG A 133 -4.10 -20.87 14.31
CA ARG A 133 -4.18 -21.68 15.53
C ARG A 133 -3.26 -21.12 16.61
N ASP A 134 -3.49 -21.56 17.83
CA ASP A 134 -2.54 -21.44 18.93
C ASP A 134 -1.73 -22.75 18.99
N ASN A 135 -0.64 -22.81 18.22
CA ASN A 135 0.27 -23.95 18.21
C ASN A 135 1.21 -23.92 19.43
N ALA A 136 1.66 -22.75 19.88
CA ALA A 136 2.56 -22.61 21.03
C ALA A 136 1.88 -22.77 22.39
N LEU A 137 0.54 -22.90 22.41
CA LEU A 137 -0.29 -23.07 23.61
C LEU A 137 -0.15 -21.90 24.60
N ASN A 138 -0.03 -20.69 24.08
CA ASN A 138 0.18 -19.47 24.85
C ASN A 138 -1.06 -18.56 24.88
N GLY A 139 -2.20 -19.03 24.40
CA GLY A 139 -3.46 -18.29 24.30
C GLY A 139 -3.55 -17.38 23.07
N GLN A 140 -2.49 -17.23 22.28
CA GLN A 140 -2.49 -16.40 21.08
C GLN A 140 -2.78 -17.24 19.83
N ARG A 141 -3.84 -16.84 19.11
CA ARG A 141 -4.13 -17.39 17.78
C ARG A 141 -3.31 -16.68 16.72
N ASN A 142 -3.34 -17.19 15.49
CA ASN A 142 -2.68 -16.57 14.33
C ASN A 142 -1.15 -16.47 14.48
N GLN A 143 -0.53 -17.52 15.01
CA GLN A 143 0.93 -17.62 15.13
C GLN A 143 1.58 -17.95 13.78
N ARG A 144 2.90 -17.83 13.67
CA ARG A 144 3.66 -18.11 12.44
C ARG A 144 3.65 -19.55 12.02
N VAL A 145 3.71 -19.74 10.71
CA VAL A 145 3.99 -21.03 10.08
C VAL A 145 5.49 -21.34 10.10
N ASN A 146 5.83 -22.61 9.85
CA ASN A 146 7.18 -23.01 9.49
C ASN A 146 7.40 -22.82 7.98
N LEU A 147 8.49 -22.16 7.60
CA LEU A 147 9.06 -22.15 6.27
C LEU A 147 9.85 -23.45 6.07
N VAL A 148 9.38 -24.29 5.15
CA VAL A 148 9.99 -25.60 4.82
C VAL A 148 10.64 -25.63 3.44
N SER A 149 10.40 -24.59 2.61
CA SER A 149 11.02 -24.41 1.30
C SER A 149 11.17 -22.92 0.99
N ASP A 150 12.26 -22.55 0.33
CA ASP A 150 12.49 -21.17 -0.14
C ASP A 150 11.62 -20.79 -1.35
N ASP A 151 11.00 -21.77 -2.02
CA ASP A 151 10.08 -21.54 -3.14
C ASP A 151 8.69 -21.15 -2.65
N VAL A 152 8.59 -19.95 -2.06
CA VAL A 152 7.38 -19.43 -1.40
C VAL A 152 6.31 -18.91 -2.36
N TYR A 153 6.65 -18.70 -3.64
CA TYR A 153 5.73 -18.18 -4.65
C TYR A 153 5.28 -19.29 -5.58
N ALA A 154 4.03 -19.24 -6.02
CA ALA A 154 3.52 -20.20 -6.98
C ALA A 154 4.14 -19.98 -8.37
N HIS A 155 4.26 -21.06 -9.14
CA HIS A 155 4.73 -21.04 -10.51
C HIS A 155 3.74 -21.82 -11.40
N PRO A 156 2.89 -21.13 -12.20
CA PRO A 156 2.77 -19.69 -12.39
C PRO A 156 2.04 -18.97 -11.23
N ARG A 157 2.31 -17.67 -11.05
CA ARG A 157 1.58 -16.82 -10.09
C ARG A 157 0.23 -16.43 -10.69
N THR A 158 -0.85 -16.80 -10.02
CA THR A 158 -2.22 -16.45 -10.43
C THR A 158 -2.94 -15.68 -9.33
N LEU A 159 -4.09 -15.10 -9.64
CA LEU A 159 -4.94 -14.44 -8.64
C LEU A 159 -5.43 -15.41 -7.55
N ASN A 160 -5.66 -16.67 -7.92
CA ASN A 160 -6.15 -17.71 -6.99
C ASN A 160 -5.03 -18.41 -6.23
N GLN A 161 -3.80 -18.40 -6.78
CA GLN A 161 -2.63 -19.04 -6.19
C GLN A 161 -1.39 -18.18 -6.46
N TYR A 162 -1.11 -17.28 -5.53
CA TYR A 162 0.05 -16.40 -5.58
C TYR A 162 1.24 -16.97 -4.80
N PHE A 163 0.96 -17.65 -3.68
CA PHE A 163 1.95 -18.31 -2.83
C PHE A 163 1.91 -19.83 -3.03
N ASN A 164 3.04 -20.49 -2.81
CA ASN A 164 3.15 -21.94 -2.83
C ASN A 164 2.78 -22.50 -1.45
N PRO A 165 1.65 -23.22 -1.28
CA PRO A 165 1.26 -23.77 0.01
C PRO A 165 2.27 -24.79 0.55
N ALA A 166 2.98 -25.51 -0.33
CA ALA A 166 3.96 -26.53 0.06
C ALA A 166 5.24 -25.94 0.68
N ALA A 167 5.45 -24.62 0.59
CA ALA A 167 6.54 -23.93 1.26
C ALA A 167 6.27 -23.69 2.75
N PHE A 168 5.05 -23.91 3.21
CA PHE A 168 4.62 -23.64 4.57
C PHE A 168 4.07 -24.88 5.26
N SER A 169 4.40 -25.06 6.52
CA SER A 169 3.82 -26.12 7.35
C SER A 169 3.41 -25.61 8.73
N GLN A 170 2.54 -26.35 9.40
CA GLN A 170 2.15 -26.05 10.77
C GLN A 170 3.29 -26.44 11.72
N PRO A 171 3.67 -25.56 12.67
CA PRO A 171 4.58 -25.93 13.75
C PRO A 171 4.02 -27.08 14.61
N ALA A 172 4.91 -27.81 15.27
CA ALA A 172 4.48 -28.82 16.24
C ALA A 172 3.80 -28.14 17.45
N PRO A 173 2.83 -28.79 18.10
CA PRO A 173 2.24 -28.26 19.34
C PRO A 173 3.32 -27.95 20.38
N GLY A 174 3.18 -26.81 21.05
CA GLY A 174 4.16 -26.24 21.99
C GLY A 174 5.36 -25.55 21.33
N THR A 175 5.37 -25.38 19.99
CA THR A 175 6.49 -24.73 19.28
C THR A 175 6.04 -23.50 18.50
N TYR A 176 6.99 -22.60 18.25
CA TYR A 176 6.80 -21.40 17.44
C TYR A 176 7.29 -21.61 16.00
N GLY A 177 6.59 -21.01 15.03
CA GLY A 177 7.00 -21.04 13.63
C GLY A 177 8.25 -20.19 13.34
N ASN A 178 9.02 -20.55 12.33
CA ASN A 178 10.27 -19.85 11.97
C ASN A 178 10.11 -18.77 10.87
N LEU A 179 8.94 -18.62 10.25
CA LEU A 179 8.74 -17.60 9.23
C LEU A 179 8.81 -16.21 9.86
N MET A 180 9.71 -15.36 9.36
CA MET A 180 9.80 -13.97 9.79
C MET A 180 8.46 -13.24 9.53
N ARG A 181 8.04 -12.39 10.48
CA ARG A 181 6.84 -11.56 10.32
C ARG A 181 6.93 -10.75 9.03
N ASN A 182 5.84 -10.73 8.27
CA ASN A 182 5.71 -9.92 7.06
C ASN A 182 6.81 -10.20 6.02
N ALA A 183 7.33 -11.43 5.96
CA ALA A 183 8.43 -11.79 5.07
C ALA A 183 8.05 -11.74 3.58
N LEU A 184 6.79 -12.01 3.24
CA LEU A 184 6.35 -12.18 1.86
C LEU A 184 5.90 -10.85 1.25
N VAL A 185 5.95 -10.75 -0.08
CA VAL A 185 5.55 -9.57 -0.84
C VAL A 185 4.39 -9.92 -1.75
N GLY A 186 3.28 -9.20 -1.61
CA GLY A 186 2.12 -9.35 -2.48
C GLY A 186 2.35 -8.86 -3.92
N PRO A 187 1.30 -8.86 -4.75
CA PRO A 187 1.36 -8.30 -6.10
C PRO A 187 1.73 -6.81 -6.09
N HIS A 188 2.47 -6.39 -7.11
CA HIS A 188 2.78 -4.96 -7.32
C HIS A 188 1.53 -4.21 -7.75
N TYR A 189 1.45 -2.93 -7.40
CA TYR A 189 0.36 -2.06 -7.82
C TYR A 189 0.88 -1.00 -8.78
N TRP A 190 0.15 -0.78 -9.86
CA TRP A 190 0.38 0.30 -10.80
C TRP A 190 -0.95 0.90 -11.23
N ASN A 191 -0.96 2.21 -11.42
CA ASN A 191 -2.13 2.96 -11.86
C ASN A 191 -1.70 4.07 -12.80
N VAL A 192 -2.54 4.32 -13.80
CA VAL A 192 -2.33 5.32 -14.84
C VAL A 192 -3.62 6.11 -14.99
N ASP A 193 -3.53 7.42 -14.74
CA ASP A 193 -4.61 8.36 -14.97
C ASP A 193 -4.22 9.29 -16.12
N LEU A 194 -5.12 9.48 -17.08
CA LEU A 194 -4.90 10.33 -18.24
C LEU A 194 -6.02 11.36 -18.33
N ALA A 195 -5.65 12.58 -18.72
CA ALA A 195 -6.59 13.64 -19.03
C ALA A 195 -6.18 14.36 -20.31
N VAL A 196 -7.16 14.72 -21.12
CA VAL A 196 -6.98 15.56 -22.30
C VAL A 196 -7.99 16.69 -22.21
N SER A 197 -7.51 17.90 -22.40
CA SER A 197 -8.32 19.11 -22.41
C SER A 197 -7.90 19.98 -23.59
N ARG A 198 -8.78 20.88 -24.01
CA ARG A 198 -8.47 21.88 -25.02
C ARG A 198 -9.00 23.22 -24.57
N GLN A 199 -8.18 24.25 -24.74
CA GLN A 199 -8.61 25.62 -24.50
C GLN A 199 -9.17 26.21 -25.80
N LEU A 200 -10.42 26.66 -25.75
CA LEU A 200 -11.09 27.35 -26.86
C LEU A 200 -11.21 28.82 -26.49
N SER A 201 -10.56 29.69 -27.26
CA SER A 201 -10.77 31.14 -27.16
C SER A 201 -11.85 31.53 -28.17
N PHE A 202 -13.02 31.94 -27.68
CA PHE A 202 -14.10 32.48 -28.52
C PHE A 202 -14.03 34.01 -28.50
N VAL A 203 -14.11 34.66 -29.67
CA VAL A 203 -14.42 36.08 -29.75
C VAL A 203 -15.93 36.21 -29.49
N SER A 204 -16.27 36.62 -28.27
CA SER A 204 -17.60 37.03 -27.77
C SER A 204 -18.83 36.50 -28.52
N MET A 205 -19.56 35.56 -27.91
CA MET A 205 -21.01 35.41 -28.13
C MET A 205 -21.74 35.21 -26.80
N HIS A 206 -22.91 35.84 -26.73
CA HIS A 206 -23.78 36.05 -25.57
C HIS A 206 -24.09 34.80 -24.73
N ASN A 207 -24.15 35.03 -23.41
CA ASN A 207 -24.82 34.27 -22.34
C ASN A 207 -25.46 32.93 -22.71
N LEU A 208 -24.95 31.84 -22.12
CA LEU A 208 -25.76 30.71 -21.65
C LEU A 208 -25.00 30.04 -20.49
N LEU A 209 -25.47 30.33 -19.27
CA LEU A 209 -24.93 29.79 -18.01
C LEU A 209 -25.18 28.28 -17.92
N ASN A 210 -24.16 27.52 -17.54
CA ASN A 210 -24.37 26.32 -16.73
C ASN A 210 -23.14 26.03 -15.86
N SER A 211 -23.22 26.38 -14.57
CA SER A 211 -22.20 26.09 -13.58
C SER A 211 -22.41 24.69 -13.01
N GLY A 212 -21.56 23.74 -13.39
CA GLY A 212 -21.50 22.41 -12.78
C GLY A 212 -20.24 22.24 -11.94
N THR A 213 -20.32 22.45 -10.63
CA THR A 213 -19.28 22.03 -9.68
C THR A 213 -19.67 20.65 -9.18
N PHE A 214 -18.79 19.64 -9.33
CA PHE A 214 -19.00 18.36 -8.66
C PHE A 214 -17.76 17.90 -7.90
N GLY A 215 -18.04 17.48 -6.66
CA GLY A 215 -17.09 17.03 -5.66
C GLY A 215 -16.58 15.61 -5.93
N ARG A 216 -15.47 15.33 -5.25
CA ARG A 216 -14.72 14.08 -5.27
C ARG A 216 -15.47 13.00 -4.50
N THR A 217 -15.88 11.92 -5.17
CA THR A 217 -16.29 10.68 -4.52
C THR A 217 -15.05 9.81 -4.30
N THR A 218 -14.58 9.70 -3.05
CA THR A 218 -13.57 8.71 -2.66
C THR A 218 -14.24 7.41 -2.28
N THR A 219 -13.84 6.31 -2.93
CA THR A 219 -13.93 4.97 -2.37
C THR A 219 -12.58 4.26 -2.51
N GLN A 220 -12.12 3.67 -1.40
CA GLN A 220 -10.95 2.78 -1.37
C GLN A 220 -11.27 1.44 -2.04
N ALA A 221 -10.21 0.78 -2.52
CA ALA A 221 -10.16 -0.46 -3.30
C ALA A 221 -10.40 -0.27 -4.80
N GLY A 222 -9.30 -0.14 -5.54
CA GLY A 222 -9.21 -0.45 -6.98
C GLY A 222 -10.37 0.08 -7.81
N ALA A 223 -10.58 1.40 -7.79
CA ALA A 223 -11.66 2.03 -8.53
C ALA A 223 -11.69 1.52 -9.99
N PRO A 224 -12.87 1.16 -10.52
CA PRO A 224 -13.00 0.82 -11.93
C PRO A 224 -12.54 2.01 -12.79
N ARG A 225 -12.22 1.78 -14.06
CA ARG A 225 -11.88 2.88 -14.97
C ARG A 225 -13.03 3.89 -15.01
N ILE A 226 -12.78 5.10 -14.52
CA ILE A 226 -13.74 6.20 -14.54
C ILE A 226 -13.38 7.12 -15.70
N ILE A 227 -14.37 7.43 -16.54
CA ILE A 227 -14.26 8.49 -17.55
C ILE A 227 -15.05 9.68 -17.02
N GLN A 228 -14.40 10.83 -16.89
CA GLN A 228 -15.02 12.09 -16.48
C GLN A 228 -14.85 13.13 -17.59
N LEU A 229 -15.95 13.80 -17.94
CA LEU A 229 -15.98 14.88 -18.91
C LEU A 229 -16.40 16.17 -18.21
N GLY A 230 -15.74 17.29 -18.52
CA GLY A 230 -16.05 18.59 -17.93
C GLY A 230 -15.74 19.74 -18.88
N VAL A 231 -16.58 20.77 -18.86
CA VAL A 231 -16.41 22.01 -19.61
C VAL A 231 -16.39 23.17 -18.61
N LYS A 232 -15.36 24.02 -18.69
CA LYS A 232 -15.20 25.21 -17.83
C LYS A 232 -15.08 26.45 -18.70
N TYR A 233 -15.85 27.49 -18.37
CA TYR A 233 -15.77 28.81 -18.98
C TYR A 233 -15.14 29.80 -17.99
N GLY A 234 -14.27 30.69 -18.47
CA GLY A 234 -13.71 31.81 -17.71
C GLY A 234 -14.05 33.11 -18.42
N PHE A 235 -14.54 34.10 -17.68
CA PHE A 235 -14.93 35.44 -18.18
C PHE A 235 -13.79 36.43 -17.96
#